data_AF-A0A953IZW5-F1
#
_entry.id   AF-A0A953IZW5-F1
#
_cell.length_a   1.000
_cell.length_b   1.000
_cell.length_c   1.000
_cell.angle_alpha   90.00
_cell.angle_beta   90.00
_cell.angle_gamma   90.00
#
_symmetry.space_group_name_H-M   'P 1'
#
loop_
_entity.id
_entity.type
_entity.pdbx_description
1 polymer ?
#
loop_
_entity_poly.entity_id
_entity_poly.type
_entity_poly.pdbx_seq_one_letter_code
_entity_poly.pdbx_strand_id
1 'polypeptide(L)' 'MNLAGFCRNCLSNWMKEAADAKGIPMSKDESREIVYGMPYDEWRAKHQKEASPEQKAAFEKSHRH' A
#
# COMPACT_ATOMS: atom_id res chain seq x y z
N MET A 1 5.89 1.86 6.11
CA MET A 1 6.41 0.49 6.31
C MET A 1 7.42 0.40 7.43
N ASN A 2 8.43 1.27 7.50
CA ASN A 2 9.57 1.16 8.44
C ASN A 2 9.24 0.99 9.94
N LEU A 3 8.08 1.46 10.40
CA LEU A 3 7.73 1.45 11.83
C LEU A 3 6.75 0.33 12.21
N ALA A 4 5.57 0.32 11.60
CA ALA A 4 4.45 -0.52 12.04
C ALA A 4 4.29 -1.83 11.25
N GLY A 5 5.19 -2.13 10.31
CA GLY A 5 5.10 -3.34 9.47
C GLY A 5 3.96 -3.32 8.43
N PHE A 6 3.17 -2.25 8.35
CA PHE A 6 2.15 -2.08 7.30
C PHE A 6 2.05 -0.63 6.80
N CYS A 7 1.34 -0.45 5.69
CA CYS A 7 0.95 0.84 5.14
C CYS A 7 -0.36 0.72 4.35
N ARG A 8 -0.80 1.80 3.70
CA ARG A 8 -2.04 1.81 2.90
C ARG A 8 -2.09 0.70 1.85
N ASN A 9 -0.97 0.40 1.18
CA ASN A 9 -0.91 -0.71 0.22
C ASN A 9 -1.20 -2.09 0.87
N CYS A 10 -0.79 -2.30 2.13
CA CYS A 10 -1.10 -3.53 2.85
C CYS A 10 -2.60 -3.62 3.14
N LEU A 11 -3.22 -2.50 3.52
CA LEU A 11 -4.68 -2.43 3.73
C LEU A 11 -5.45 -2.75 2.44
N SER A 12 -4.99 -2.24 1.28
CA SER A 12 -5.58 -2.58 -0.02
C SER A 12 -5.45 -4.06 -0.35
N ASN A 13 -4.28 -4.67 -0.10
CA ASN A 13 -4.08 -6.09 -0.31
C ASN A 13 -5.01 -6.94 0.59
N TRP A 14 -5.10 -6.62 1.89
CA TRP A 14 -6.00 -7.33 2.80
C TRP A 14 -7.47 -7.16 2.44
N MET A 15 -7.87 -5.99 1.93
CA MET A 15 -9.22 -5.78 1.41
C MET A 15 -9.50 -6.68 0.20
N LYS A 16 -8.56 -6.77 -0.74
CA LYS A 16 -8.67 -7.65 -1.90
C LYS A 16 -8.73 -9.12 -1.46
N GLU A 17 -7.85 -9.55 -0.56
CA GLU A 17 -7.86 -10.91 0.00
C GLU A 17 -9.20 -11.25 0.68
N ALA A 18 -9.78 -10.30 1.42
CA ALA A 18 -11.09 -10.46 2.02
C ALA A 18 -12.24 -10.52 0.98
N ALA A 19 -12.12 -9.81 -0.14
CA ALA A 19 -13.05 -9.90 -1.26
C ALA A 19 -12.95 -11.26 -1.95
N ASP A 20 -11.73 -11.72 -2.25
CA ASP A 20 -11.44 -13.03 -2.83
C ASP A 20 -12.01 -14.16 -1.95
N ALA A 21 -11.81 -14.09 -0.62
CA ALA A 21 -12.35 -15.05 0.33
C ALA A 21 -13.88 -15.11 0.38
N LYS A 22 -14.55 -14.04 -0.06
CA LYS A 22 -16.02 -13.95 -0.19
C LYS A 22 -16.51 -14.24 -1.61
N GLY A 23 -15.62 -14.58 -2.54
CA GLY A 23 -15.95 -14.78 -3.95
C GLY A 23 -16.38 -13.50 -4.67
N ILE A 24 -16.01 -12.33 -4.15
CA ILE A 24 -16.31 -11.03 -4.77
C ILE A 24 -15.13 -10.66 -5.66
N PRO A 25 -15.30 -10.57 -6.99
CA PRO A 25 -14.23 -10.14 -7.87
C PRO A 25 -13.77 -8.73 -7.51
N MET A 26 -12.48 -8.57 -7.24
CA MET A 26 -11.86 -7.28 -6.97
C MET A 26 -10.46 -7.24 -7.56
N SER A 27 -10.21 -6.24 -8.39
CA SER A 27 -8.88 -5.93 -8.89
C SER A 27 -8.05 -5.21 -7.83
N LYS A 28 -6.73 -5.23 -8.02
CA LYS A 28 -5.80 -4.51 -7.14
C LYS A 28 -6.04 -3.00 -7.18
N ASP A 29 -6.36 -2.45 -8.34
CA ASP A 29 -6.55 -1.01 -8.51
C ASP A 29 -7.84 -0.53 -7.85
N GLU A 30 -8.93 -1.31 -7.94
CA GLU A 30 -10.17 -1.05 -7.19
C GLU A 30 -9.92 -1.04 -5.68
N SER A 31 -9.21 -2.05 -5.15
CA SER A 31 -8.89 -2.11 -3.71
C SER A 31 -8.02 -0.93 -3.24
N ARG A 32 -7.20 -0.38 -4.13
CA ARG A 32 -6.38 0.81 -3.86
C ARG A 32 -7.23 2.07 -3.93
N GLU A 33 -8.07 2.21 -4.94
CA GLU A 33 -8.95 3.36 -5.07
C GLU A 33 -9.85 3.53 -3.84
N ILE A 34 -10.39 2.43 -3.29
CA ILE A 34 -11.18 2.46 -2.05
C ILE A 34 -10.36 2.98 -0.86
N VAL A 35 -9.12 2.51 -0.69
CA VAL A 35 -8.26 2.90 0.46
C VAL A 35 -7.67 4.31 0.30
N TYR A 36 -7.37 4.71 -0.93
CA TYR A 36 -6.73 6.00 -1.24
C TYR A 36 -7.73 7.11 -1.56
N GLY A 37 -9.00 6.78 -1.80
CA GLY A 37 -10.09 7.70 -2.13
C GLY A 37 -10.02 8.30 -3.55
N MET A 38 -9.11 7.81 -4.39
CA MET A 38 -8.90 8.20 -5.79
C MET A 38 -7.99 7.17 -6.48
N PRO A 39 -7.87 7.17 -7.82
CA PRO A 39 -6.94 6.29 -8.52
C PRO A 39 -5.51 6.42 -7.97
N TYR A 40 -4.86 5.28 -7.74
CA TYR A 40 -3.55 5.23 -7.06
C TYR A 40 -2.49 6.07 -7.77
N ASP A 41 -2.46 6.06 -9.10
CA ASP A 41 -1.50 6.84 -9.87
C ASP A 41 -1.71 8.35 -9.75
N GLU A 42 -2.97 8.81 -9.64
CA GLU A 42 -3.27 10.21 -9.34
C GLU A 42 -2.83 10.60 -7.93
N TRP A 43 -3.14 9.76 -6.94
CA TRP A 43 -2.72 10.00 -5.56
C TRP A 43 -1.20 10.09 -5.45
N ARG A 44 -0.50 9.17 -6.12
CA ARG A 44 0.96 9.14 -6.19
C ARG A 44 1.51 10.42 -6.81
N ALA A 45 0.96 10.86 -7.94
CA ALA A 45 1.40 12.09 -8.60
C ALA A 45 1.17 13.34 -7.73
N LYS A 46 0.06 13.41 -6.99
CA LYS A 46 -0.31 14.57 -6.17
C LYS A 46 0.40 14.62 -4.81
N HIS A 47 0.70 13.46 -4.20
CA HIS A 47 1.04 13.40 -2.78
C HIS A 47 2.29 12.59 -2.44
N GLN A 48 2.71 11.65 -3.28
CA GLN A 48 3.82 10.77 -2.93
C GLN A 48 5.16 11.48 -3.14
N LYS A 49 5.96 11.53 -2.08
CA LYS A 49 7.35 12.00 -2.13
C LYS A 49 8.30 10.82 -2.24
N GLU A 50 9.43 11.04 -2.88
CA GLU A 50 10.51 10.07 -2.86
C GLU A 50 11.00 9.83 -1.44
N ALA A 51 11.33 8.58 -1.13
CA ALA A 51 11.88 8.22 0.17
C ALA A 51 13.29 8.81 0.32
N SER A 52 13.56 9.45 1.45
CA SER A 52 14.89 9.95 1.77
C SER A 52 15.91 8.81 1.94
N PRO A 53 17.22 9.07 1.83
CA PRO A 53 18.25 8.06 2.09
C PRO A 53 18.10 7.39 3.47
N GLU A 54 17.75 8.15 4.50
CA GLU A 54 17.56 7.66 5.86
C GLU A 54 16.34 6.74 5.94
N GLN A 55 15.24 7.10 5.26
CA GLN A 55 14.05 6.27 5.18
C GLN A 55 14.31 4.96 4.43
N LYS A 56 15.12 4.99 3.36
CA LYS A 56 15.54 3.77 2.63
C LYS A 56 16.39 2.87 3.53
N ALA A 57 17.40 3.42 4.20
CA ALA A 57 18.26 2.66 5.12
C ALA A 57 17.47 2.05 6.29
N ALA A 58 16.51 2.79 6.86
CA ALA A 58 15.63 2.27 7.92
C ALA A 58 14.68 1.16 7.41
N PHE A 59 14.22 1.25 6.15
CA PHE A 59 13.43 0.20 5.52
C PHE A 59 14.23 -1.09 5.40
N GLU A 60 15.47 -1.01 4.88
CA GLU A 60 16.36 -2.18 4.76
C GLU A 60 16.64 -2.84 6.11
N LYS A 61 16.89 -2.05 7.17
CA LYS A 61 17.13 -2.61 8.52
C LYS A 61 15.90 -3.32 9.09
N SER A 62 14.71 -2.74 8.90
CA SER A 62 13.45 -3.27 9.45
C SER A 62 12.90 -4.50 8.71
N HIS A 63 13.41 -4.78 7.50
CA HIS A 63 12.93 -5.89 6.65
C HIS A 63 14.03 -6.93 6.36
N ARG A 64 15.08 -6.98 7.18
CA ARG A 64 16.05 -8.09 7.20
C ARG A 64 15.42 -9.29 7.91
N HIS A 65 15.00 -10.27 7.11
CA HIS A 65 14.69 -11.63 7.57
C HIS A 65 15.92 -12.51 7.43
#